data_AF-H3BPR8-F1
#
_entry.id   AF-H3BPR8-F1
#
_cell.length_a   1.000
_cell.length_b   1.000
_cell.length_c   1.000
_cell.angle_alpha   90.00
_cell.angle_beta   90.00
_cell.angle_gamma   90.00
#
_symmetry.space_group_name_H-M   'P 1'
#
loop_
_entity.id
_entity.type
_entity.pdbx_description
1 polymer ?
#
loop_
_entity_poly.entity_id
_entity_poly.type
_entity_poly.pdbx_seq_one_letter_code
_entity_poly.pdbx_strand_id
1 'polypeptide(L)'
;MRLDEHDFLGQFSCSLGTIVSSKKITRPLLLLNDKPAGKGLITIAAQELSDNRVITLSLAGRRLDKKDLFGKSDPFLEFYKPGDDGKWMLVHRTEVIKYTLDPVWKPFTVPLVSLCDGDME
;
A
#
# COMPACT_ATOMS: atom_id res chain seq x y z
N MET A 1 1.19 -17.84 4.39
CA MET A 1 1.12 -17.60 2.93
C MET A 1 2.53 -17.63 2.42
N ARG A 2 2.79 -18.49 1.44
CA ARG A 2 4.10 -18.59 0.80
C ARG A 2 4.03 -17.90 -0.56
N LEU A 3 5.11 -17.26 -0.99
CA LEU A 3 5.13 -16.51 -2.25
C LEU A 3 4.96 -17.42 -3.49
N ASP A 4 5.29 -18.71 -3.38
CA ASP A 4 5.12 -19.70 -4.46
C ASP A 4 3.66 -20.12 -4.69
N GLU A 5 2.74 -19.71 -3.82
CA GLU A 5 1.30 -19.92 -3.97
C GLU A 5 0.63 -18.81 -4.82
N HIS A 6 1.38 -17.79 -5.23
CA HIS A 6 0.88 -16.62 -5.97
C HIS A 6 1.42 -16.55 -7.40
N ASP A 7 0.64 -15.95 -8.30
CA ASP A 7 1.06 -15.71 -9.67
C ASP A 7 2.20 -14.68 -9.73
N PHE A 8 3.28 -15.04 -10.42
CA PHE A 8 4.39 -14.12 -10.67
C PHE A 8 3.99 -13.09 -11.75
N LEU A 9 3.86 -11.83 -11.35
CA LEU A 9 3.47 -10.73 -12.24
C LEU A 9 4.65 -10.10 -12.99
N GLY A 10 5.88 -10.26 -12.49
CA GLY A 10 7.10 -9.70 -13.07
C GLY A 10 8.08 -9.15 -12.02
N GLN A 11 9.25 -8.72 -12.49
CA GLN A 11 10.36 -8.18 -11.69
C GLN A 11 10.94 -6.90 -12.29
N PHE A 12 11.61 -6.12 -11.46
CA PHE A 12 12.44 -4.99 -11.84
C PHE A 12 13.62 -4.90 -10.86
N SER A 13 14.83 -4.61 -11.35
CA SER A 13 16.03 -4.47 -10.54
C SER A 13 16.73 -3.14 -10.84
N CYS A 14 17.17 -2.45 -9.79
CA CYS A 14 17.99 -1.24 -9.89
C CYS A 14 18.80 -1.02 -8.61
N SER A 15 19.76 -0.10 -8.66
CA SER A 15 20.53 0.29 -7.47
C SER A 15 19.69 1.16 -6.53
N LEU A 16 19.99 1.11 -5.23
CA LEU A 16 19.42 2.06 -4.28
C LEU A 16 19.75 3.51 -4.69
N GLY A 17 20.95 3.76 -5.21
CA GLY A 17 21.35 5.07 -5.74
C GLY A 17 20.41 5.60 -6.83
N THR A 18 19.91 4.73 -7.71
CA THR A 18 18.89 5.08 -8.72
C THR A 18 17.58 5.51 -8.07
N ILE A 19 17.18 4.84 -7.00
CA ILE A 19 15.96 5.15 -6.25
C ILE A 19 16.12 6.46 -5.49
N VAL A 20 17.20 6.65 -4.73
CA VAL A 20 17.37 7.85 -3.88
C VAL A 20 17.75 9.11 -4.68
N SER A 21 18.40 8.96 -5.84
CA SER A 21 18.69 10.10 -6.74
C SER A 21 17.46 10.59 -7.51
N SER A 22 16.40 9.77 -7.55
CA SER A 22 15.18 10.04 -8.30
C SER A 22 13.99 9.98 -7.36
N LYS A 23 13.38 11.13 -7.00
CA LYS A 23 12.21 11.18 -6.10
C LYS A 23 11.13 10.11 -6.39
N LYS A 24 10.93 9.79 -7.68
CA LYS A 24 10.00 8.76 -8.17
C LYS A 24 10.52 8.13 -9.45
N ILE A 25 10.47 6.81 -9.55
CA ILE A 25 10.78 6.07 -10.78
C ILE A 25 9.60 5.17 -11.16
N THR A 26 9.27 5.13 -12.45
CA THR A 26 8.31 4.18 -13.01
C THR A 26 9.01 3.38 -14.10
N ARG A 27 8.90 2.05 -14.05
CA ARG A 27 9.58 1.12 -14.97
C ARG A 27 8.67 -0.04 -15.37
N PRO A 28 8.84 -0.62 -16.56
CA PRO A 28 8.13 -1.82 -16.95
C PRO A 28 8.58 -3.02 -16.12
N LEU A 29 7.65 -3.94 -15.88
CA LEU A 29 7.95 -5.25 -15.30
C LEU A 29 8.52 -6.19 -16.37
N LEU A 30 9.49 -7.00 -15.96
CA LEU A 30 10.12 -8.04 -16.78
C LEU A 30 9.77 -9.42 -16.23
N LEU A 31 9.71 -10.43 -17.10
CA LEU A 31 9.67 -11.82 -16.68
C LEU A 31 11.06 -12.29 -16.23
N LEU A 32 11.16 -13.49 -15.64
CA LEU A 32 12.44 -14.08 -15.24
C LEU A 32 13.41 -14.31 -16.41
N ASN A 33 12.92 -14.29 -17.65
CA ASN A 33 13.71 -14.40 -18.88
C ASN A 33 13.95 -13.04 -19.56
N ASP A 34 13.82 -11.94 -18.81
CA ASP A 34 14.00 -10.55 -19.24
C ASP A 34 13.07 -10.06 -20.36
N LYS A 35 12.07 -10.85 -20.74
CA LYS A 35 11.03 -10.40 -21.67
C LYS A 35 10.03 -9.48 -20.96
N PRO A 36 9.37 -8.55 -21.67
CA PRO A 36 8.33 -7.72 -21.08
C PRO A 36 7.20 -8.55 -20.44
N ALA A 37 6.85 -8.26 -19.18
CA ALA A 37 5.71 -8.86 -18.50
C ALA A 37 4.40 -8.11 -18.86
N GLY A 38 4.04 -8.17 -20.14
CA GLY A 38 2.89 -7.44 -20.68
C GLY A 38 3.07 -5.92 -20.61
N LYS A 39 2.03 -5.22 -20.13
CA LYS A 39 2.03 -3.75 -19.94
C LYS A 39 2.18 -3.35 -18.46
N GLY A 40 2.60 -4.28 -17.60
CA GLY A 40 2.76 -4.04 -16.17
C GLY A 40 3.85 -2.99 -15.90
N LEU A 41 3.55 -2.04 -15.02
CA LEU A 41 4.48 -1.02 -14.55
C LEU A 41 4.67 -1.16 -13.04
N ILE A 42 5.89 -0.94 -12.57
CA ILE A 42 6.20 -0.73 -11.16
C ILE A 42 6.59 0.73 -10.95
N THR A 43 6.07 1.34 -9.89
CA THR A 43 6.46 2.69 -9.46
C THR A 43 7.05 2.61 -8.07
N ILE A 44 8.26 3.15 -7.92
CA ILE A 44 9.00 3.21 -6.66
C ILE A 44 9.22 4.68 -6.34
N ALA A 45 8.82 5.11 -5.15
CA ALA A 45 9.07 6.43 -4.61
C ALA A 45 9.91 6.30 -3.34
N ALA A 46 10.85 7.21 -3.15
CA ALA A 46 11.71 7.25 -1.97
C ALA A 46 11.41 8.52 -1.18
N GLN A 47 11.29 8.35 0.13
CA GLN A 47 11.17 9.46 1.06
C GLN A 47 12.20 9.27 2.16
N GLU A 48 12.96 10.33 2.43
CA GLU A 48 13.85 10.38 3.58
C GLU A 48 13.01 10.57 4.85
N LEU A 49 13.27 9.74 5.86
CA LEU A 49 12.61 9.86 7.16
C LEU A 49 13.55 10.60 8.11
N SER A 50 13.21 11.85 8.43
CA SER A 50 13.90 12.65 9.45
C SER A 50 13.33 12.46 10.86
N ASP A 51 12.10 11.96 10.94
CA ASP A 51 11.35 11.73 12.17
C ASP A 51 11.00 10.24 12.32
N ASN A 52 11.28 9.68 13.50
CA ASN A 52 11.05 8.28 13.83
C ASN A 52 9.80 8.07 14.71
N ARG A 53 8.98 9.10 14.89
CA ARG A 53 7.67 8.96 15.54
C ARG A 53 6.77 8.04 14.72
N VAL A 54 6.06 7.19 15.42
CA VAL A 54 5.07 6.28 14.86
C VAL A 54 3.71 6.55 15.47
N ILE A 55 2.66 6.26 14.73
CA ILE A 55 1.29 6.22 15.24
C ILE A 55 0.80 4.79 15.23
N THR A 56 0.12 4.39 16.30
CA THR A 56 -0.59 3.12 16.38
C THR A 56 -2.08 3.37 16.33
N LEU A 57 -2.76 2.75 15.37
CA LEU A 57 -4.19 2.94 15.12
C LEU A 57 -4.94 1.65 15.46
N SER A 58 -6.10 1.81 16.10
CA SER A 58 -7.08 0.74 16.33
C SER A 58 -8.41 1.21 15.79
N LEU A 59 -9.00 0.45 14.86
CA LEU A 59 -10.13 0.90 14.06
C LEU A 59 -11.22 -0.15 14.02
N ALA A 60 -12.47 0.30 13.98
CA ALA A 60 -13.64 -0.55 13.82
C ALA A 60 -14.69 0.12 12.94
N GLY A 61 -15.36 -0.68 12.12
CA GLY A 61 -16.58 -0.31 11.44
C GLY A 61 -17.79 -0.77 12.26
N ARG A 62 -18.89 -0.03 12.17
CA ARG A 62 -20.15 -0.40 12.83
C ARG A 62 -21.31 -0.19 11.88
N ARG A 63 -22.16 -1.21 11.74
CA ARG A 63 -23.34 -1.21 10.86
C ARG A 63 -23.02 -0.69 9.45
N LEU A 64 -21.94 -1.18 8.85
CA LEU A 64 -21.59 -0.88 7.47
C LEU A 64 -22.69 -1.36 6.52
N ASP A 65 -22.80 -0.73 5.35
CA ASP A 65 -23.73 -1.16 4.32
C ASP A 65 -23.41 -2.56 3.83
N LYS A 66 -24.46 -3.37 3.64
CA LYS A 66 -24.39 -4.66 2.95
C LYS A 66 -24.31 -4.41 1.45
N LYS A 67 -23.12 -4.58 0.86
CA LYS A 67 -22.87 -4.33 -0.57
C LYS A 67 -22.88 -5.60 -1.42
N ASP A 68 -22.81 -6.79 -0.80
CA ASP A 68 -22.75 -8.07 -1.52
C ASP A 68 -24.13 -8.72 -1.74
N LEU A 69 -24.34 -9.26 -2.95
CA LEU A 69 -25.62 -9.84 -3.39
C LEU A 69 -26.00 -11.11 -2.62
N PHE A 70 -25.03 -11.91 -2.17
CA PHE A 70 -25.25 -13.17 -1.45
C PHE A 70 -24.41 -13.27 -0.17
N GLY A 71 -24.34 -12.20 0.64
CA GLY A 71 -23.59 -12.20 1.89
C GLY A 71 -23.57 -10.83 2.57
N LYS A 72 -22.93 -10.74 3.74
CA LYS A 72 -22.47 -9.45 4.28
C LYS A 72 -21.23 -9.00 3.51
N SER A 73 -20.87 -7.74 3.66
CA SER A 73 -19.67 -7.16 3.06
C SER A 73 -18.38 -7.80 3.57
N ASP A 74 -17.31 -7.67 2.77
CA ASP A 74 -15.92 -8.04 3.12
C ASP A 74 -15.04 -6.78 3.33
N PRO A 75 -15.26 -5.97 4.39
CA PRO A 75 -14.65 -4.65 4.51
C PRO A 75 -13.13 -4.67 4.82
N PHE A 76 -12.42 -3.70 4.24
CA PHE A 76 -11.02 -3.33 4.51
C PHE A 76 -10.85 -1.82 4.40
N LEU A 77 -9.73 -1.29 4.91
CA LEU A 77 -9.40 0.13 4.83
C LEU A 77 -8.12 0.35 4.02
N GLU A 78 -8.08 1.47 3.31
CA GLU A 78 -6.90 1.99 2.65
C GLU A 78 -6.65 3.43 3.08
N PHE A 79 -5.42 3.71 3.48
CA PHE A 79 -4.95 5.03 3.85
C PHE A 79 -4.15 5.59 2.69
N TYR A 80 -4.53 6.77 2.21
CA TYR A 80 -3.84 7.46 1.13
C TYR A 80 -3.34 8.81 1.62
N LYS A 81 -2.15 9.21 1.16
CA LYS A 81 -1.65 10.59 1.28
C LYS A 81 -1.39 11.20 -0.09
N PRO A 82 -1.50 12.53 -0.25
CA PRO A 82 -1.02 13.18 -1.45
C PRO A 82 0.51 13.04 -1.53
N GLY A 83 1.04 12.66 -2.69
CA GLY A 83 2.48 12.76 -2.97
C GLY A 83 2.86 14.13 -3.52
N ASP A 84 4.17 14.39 -3.66
CA ASP A 84 4.74 15.61 -4.24
C ASP A 84 4.12 15.98 -5.61
N ASP A 85 3.69 14.99 -6.39
CA ASP A 85 3.09 15.16 -7.72
C ASP A 85 1.56 15.32 -7.68
N GLY A 86 0.98 15.49 -6.49
CA GLY A 86 -0.46 15.62 -6.25
C GLY A 86 -1.26 14.32 -6.41
N LYS A 87 -0.60 13.19 -6.71
CA LYS A 87 -1.27 11.89 -6.83
C LYS A 87 -1.38 11.23 -5.46
N TRP A 88 -2.50 10.54 -5.23
CA TRP A 88 -2.69 9.74 -4.02
C TRP A 88 -1.74 8.54 -4.01
N MET A 89 -1.00 8.40 -2.91
CA MET A 89 -0.10 7.29 -2.64
C MET A 89 -0.69 6.42 -1.52
N LEU A 90 -0.77 5.12 -1.74
CA LEU A 90 -1.21 4.16 -0.72
C LEU A 90 -0.15 4.09 0.38
N VAL A 91 -0.57 4.37 1.61
CA VAL A 91 0.26 4.36 2.82
C VAL A 91 0.11 3.06 3.58
N HIS A 92 -1.13 2.60 3.73
CA HIS A 92 -1.44 1.39 4.48
C HIS A 92 -2.73 0.76 3.97
N ARG A 93 -2.80 -0.57 4.00
CA ARG A 93 -4.01 -1.34 3.75
C ARG A 93 -4.16 -2.37 4.86
N THR A 94 -5.36 -2.45 5.45
CA THR A 94 -5.67 -3.44 6.49
C THR A 94 -5.94 -4.82 5.89
N GLU A 95 -6.08 -5.84 6.74
CA GLU A 95 -6.68 -7.09 6.31
C GLU A 95 -8.14 -6.92 5.86
N VAL A 96 -8.57 -7.83 4.98
CA VAL A 96 -9.97 -8.00 4.62
C VAL A 96 -10.64 -8.89 5.66
N ILE A 97 -11.72 -8.40 6.27
CA ILE A 97 -12.53 -9.20 7.21
C ILE A 97 -13.79 -9.64 6.49
N LYS A 98 -13.95 -10.95 6.32
CA LYS A 98 -15.06 -11.49 5.52
C LYS A 98 -16.38 -11.50 6.27
N TYR A 99 -17.48 -11.32 5.53
CA TYR A 99 -18.85 -11.51 5.96
C TYR A 99 -19.23 -10.75 7.24
N THR A 100 -18.87 -9.47 7.35
CA THR A 100 -19.21 -8.65 8.53
C THR A 100 -19.61 -7.22 8.14
N LEU A 101 -20.52 -6.65 8.92
CA LEU A 101 -20.86 -5.22 8.85
C LEU A 101 -20.31 -4.45 10.07
N ASP A 102 -19.64 -5.15 10.98
CA ASP A 102 -19.09 -4.60 12.21
C ASP A 102 -17.61 -5.01 12.39
N PRO A 103 -16.75 -4.76 11.38
CA PRO A 103 -15.36 -5.20 11.42
C PRO A 103 -14.59 -4.53 12.57
N VAL A 104 -13.66 -5.28 13.16
CA VAL A 104 -12.61 -4.75 14.04
C VAL A 104 -11.30 -5.20 13.43
N TRP A 105 -10.57 -4.27 12.82
CA TRP A 105 -9.28 -4.57 12.20
C TRP A 105 -8.19 -4.65 13.26
N LYS A 106 -7.17 -5.46 12.99
CA LYS A 106 -6.00 -5.56 13.86
C LYS A 106 -5.34 -4.18 14.00
N PRO A 107 -4.90 -3.82 15.22
CA PRO A 107 -4.09 -2.62 15.39
C PRO A 107 -2.85 -2.68 14.51
N PHE A 108 -2.49 -1.54 13.94
CA PHE A 108 -1.29 -1.42 13.12
C PHE A 108 -0.53 -0.14 13.47
N THR A 109 0.77 -0.18 13.20
CA THR A 109 1.70 0.93 13.45
C THR A 109 2.30 1.38 12.13
N VAL A 110 2.28 2.69 11.87
CA VAL A 110 2.92 3.31 10.69
C VAL A 110 3.76 4.51 11.12
N PRO A 111 4.85 4.82 10.38
CA PRO A 111 5.59 6.06 10.57
C PRO A 111 4.69 7.28 10.36
N LEU A 112 4.79 8.28 11.23
CA LEU A 112 3.98 9.50 11.15
C LEU A 112 4.19 10.22 9.80
N VAL A 113 5.45 10.30 9.38
CA VAL A 113 5.90 10.82 8.08
C VAL A 113 5.24 10.15 6.88
N SER A 114 4.84 8.89 6.99
CA SER A 114 4.14 8.21 5.90
C SER A 114 2.69 8.67 5.74
N LEU A 115 2.07 9.26 6.76
CA LEU A 115 0.69 9.74 6.73
C LEU A 115 0.59 11.23 6.42
N CYS A 116 1.43 12.06 7.05
CA CYS A 116 1.33 13.53 7.01
C CYS A 116 2.68 14.22 6.84
N ASP A 117 3.71 13.52 6.33
CA ASP A 117 5.07 14.07 6.15
C ASP A 117 5.72 14.57 7.45
N GLY A 118 5.19 14.17 8.60
CA GLY A 118 5.67 14.56 9.93
C GLY A 118 5.02 15.84 10.46
N ASP A 119 4.12 16.43 9.66
CA ASP A 119 3.36 17.62 10.01
C ASP A 119 2.21 17.29 10.97
N MET A 120 2.20 17.97 12.11
CA MET A 120 1.22 17.78 13.19
C MET A 120 0.53 19.10 13.56
N GLU A 121 0.79 20.17 12.80
CA GLU A 121 0.19 21.50 13.01
C GLU A 121 -1.08 21.72 12.17
#